data_AF-A0A972C1N2-F1
#
_entry.id   AF-A0A972C1N2-F1
#
_cell.length_a   1.000
_cell.length_b   1.000
_cell.length_c   1.000
_cell.angle_alpha   90.00
_cell.angle_beta   90.00
_cell.angle_gamma   90.00
#
_symmetry.space_group_name_H-M   'P 1'
#
loop_
_entity.id
_entity.type
_entity.pdbx_description
1 polymer ?
#
loop_
_entity_poly.entity_id
_entity_poly.type
_entity_poly.pdbx_seq_one_letter_code
_entity_poly.pdbx_strand_id
1 'polypeptide(L)' 'MNIRRFAGHTPQLGERVFVDASAVVLGDVQLGDDCSVWPATV' A
#
# COMPACT_ATOMS: atom_id res chain seq x y z
N MET A 1 -6.27 -0.89 9.50
CA MET A 1 -6.59 -1.09 8.06
C MET A 1 -5.90 0.00 7.26
N ASN A 2 -4.66 -0.28 6.87
CA ASN A 2 -3.69 0.60 6.20
C ASN A 2 -3.70 0.46 4.67
N ILE A 3 -4.36 -0.58 4.13
CA ILE A 3 -4.61 -0.77 2.69
C ILE A 3 -6.11 -0.61 2.46
N ARG A 4 -6.51 0.31 1.56
CA ARG A 4 -7.91 0.73 1.42
C ARG A 4 -8.35 0.84 -0.04
N ARG A 5 -9.60 0.42 -0.29
CA ARG A 5 -10.25 0.58 -1.58
C ARG A 5 -10.71 2.03 -1.78
N PHE A 6 -10.55 2.57 -2.98
CA PHE A 6 -11.08 3.87 -3.37
C PHE A 6 -11.50 3.87 -4.85
N ALA A 7 -12.64 4.50 -5.16
CA ALA A 7 -13.18 4.61 -6.52
C ALA A 7 -13.27 3.27 -7.29
N GLY A 8 -13.46 2.15 -6.60
CA GLY A 8 -13.50 0.82 -7.21
C GLY A 8 -12.15 0.12 -7.36
N HIS A 9 -11.05 0.78 -7.00
CA HIS A 9 -9.69 0.25 -7.06
C HIS A 9 -9.21 -0.22 -5.69
N THR A 10 -8.57 -1.38 -5.66
CA THR A 10 -7.94 -1.94 -4.46
C THR A 10 -6.43 -2.03 -4.73
N PRO A 11 -5.57 -1.52 -3.84
CA PRO A 11 -4.14 -1.60 -4.04
C PRO A 11 -3.67 -3.04 -4.26
N GLN A 12 -2.73 -3.23 -5.18
CA GLN A 12 -2.13 -4.51 -5.50
C GLN A 12 -0.72 -4.57 -4.91
N LEU A 13 -0.45 -5.60 -4.13
CA LEU A 13 0.84 -5.81 -3.49
C LEU A 13 1.50 -7.04 -4.09
N GLY A 14 2.78 -6.91 -4.45
CA GLY A 14 3.66 -8.03 -4.76
C GLY A 14 4.08 -8.81 -3.51
N GLU A 15 5.09 -9.65 -3.67
CA GLU A 15 5.59 -10.51 -2.60
C GLU A 15 6.49 -9.75 -1.61
N ARG A 16 6.45 -10.13 -0.33
CA ARG A 16 7.32 -9.60 0.74
C ARG A 16 7.26 -8.08 0.90
N VAL A 17 6.13 -7.46 0.54
CA VAL A 17 5.90 -6.03 0.75
C VAL A 17 5.72 -5.71 2.23
N PHE A 18 6.44 -4.70 2.71
CA PHE A 18 6.23 -4.13 4.03
C PHE A 18 5.41 -2.85 3.95
N VAL A 19 4.34 -2.76 4.74
CA VAL A 19 3.58 -1.52 4.92
C VAL A 19 3.51 -1.23 6.40
N ASP A 20 4.11 -0.12 6.82
CA ASP A 20 4.03 0.33 8.19
C ASP A 20 2.56 0.50 8.65
N ALA A 21 2.29 0.24 9.93
CA ALA A 21 0.94 0.31 10.48
C ALA A 21 0.32 1.71 10.42
N SER A 22 1.13 2.76 10.44
CA SER A 22 0.70 4.17 10.35
C SER A 22 0.60 4.68 8.92
N ALA A 23 1.06 3.92 7.92
CA ALA A 23 0.96 4.30 6.51
C ALA A 23 -0.45 4.06 5.96
N VAL A 24 -0.79 4.74 4.85
CA VAL A 24 -2.06 4.54 4.12
C VAL A 24 -1.77 4.34 2.64
N VAL A 25 -2.16 3.18 2.10
CA VAL A 25 -2.12 2.86 0.67
C VAL A 25 -3.56 2.79 0.17
N LEU A 26 -3.91 3.60 -0.83
CA LEU A 26 -5.30 3.87 -1.20
C LEU A 26 -5.49 3.91 -2.72
N GLY A 27 -6.51 3.21 -3.23
CA GLY A 27 -6.96 3.34 -4.61
C GLY A 27 -6.13 2.54 -5.61
N ASP A 28 -5.85 3.14 -6.77
CA ASP A 28 -5.17 2.49 -7.90
C ASP A 28 -3.64 2.56 -7.72
N VAL A 29 -3.13 1.68 -6.85
CA VAL A 29 -1.71 1.63 -6.47
C VAL A 29 -1.18 0.22 -6.69
N GLN A 30 0.04 0.10 -7.21
CA GLN A 30 0.76 -1.16 -7.33
C GLN A 30 2.12 -1.06 -6.62
N LEU A 31 2.36 -1.95 -5.66
CA LEU A 31 3.64 -2.12 -4.99
C LEU A 31 4.30 -3.39 -5.54
N GLY A 32 5.53 -3.27 -6.03
CA GLY A 32 6.32 -4.40 -6.52
C GLY A 32 6.88 -5.26 -5.39
N ASP A 33 7.51 -6.38 -5.77
CA ASP A 33 8.17 -7.27 -4.82
C ASP A 33 9.23 -6.53 -3.99
N ASP A 34 9.35 -6.92 -2.71
CA ASP A 34 10.35 -6.41 -1.75
C ASP A 34 10.28 -4.88 -1.49
N CYS A 35 9.19 -4.22 -1.88
CA CYS A 35 8.97 -2.80 -1.60
C CYS A 35 8.57 -2.55 -0.14
N SER A 36 8.89 -1.36 0.37
CA SER A 36 8.55 -0.94 1.73
C SER A 36 7.92 0.45 1.76
N VAL A 37 6.81 0.62 2.46
CA VAL A 37 6.14 1.90 2.70
C VAL A 37 6.25 2.26 4.19
N TRP A 38 6.86 3.41 4.47
CA TRP A 38 7.21 3.86 5.82
C TRP A 38 6.28 4.97 6.32
N PRO A 39 6.31 5.30 7.64
CA PRO A 39 5.47 6.36 8.20
C PRO A 39 5.57 7.69 7.46
N ALA A 40 4.44 8.39 7.33
CA ALA A 40 4.32 9.72 6.74
C ALA A 40 4.80 9.87 5.27
N THR A 41 4.95 8.77 4.53
CA THR A 41 5.18 8.79 3.08
C THR A 41 3.96 9.38 2.34
N VAL A 42 4.20 10.18 1.30
CA VAL A 42 3.18 10.73 0.36
C VAL A 42 3.50 10.34 -1.07
#